data_AF-A0AA36I6K2-F1
#
_entry.id   AF-A0AA36I6K2-F1
#
_cell.length_a   1.000
_cell.length_b   1.000
_cell.length_c   1.000
_cell.angle_alpha   90.00
_cell.angle_beta   90.00
_cell.angle_gamma   90.00
#
_symmetry.space_group_name_H-M   'P 1'
#
loop_
_entity.id
_entity.type
_entity.pdbx_description
1 polymer ?
#
loop_
_entity_poly.entity_id
_entity_poly.type
_entity_poly.pdbx_seq_one_letter_code
_entity_poly.pdbx_strand_id
1 'polypeptide(L)'
;MLRDQNARSLMIEILERKDVADEEAMQFFLSDLAAFNDASEASILRSGPLAPEEVPHVPAACAAKAVGEQIVAKFREDRRNRVQIHAAVLRLPQVSTDLLITLNDPVSIDPESSSADAPVPVESAEAILAAVLRSFRIADWGLFG
;
A
#
# COMPACT_ATOMS: atom_id res chain seq x y z
N MET A 1 -24.66 -9.67 -13.28
CA MET A 1 -23.24 -10.00 -13.05
C MET A 1 -22.52 -8.67 -12.87
N LEU A 2 -22.34 -8.22 -11.64
CA LEU A 2 -21.63 -6.97 -11.35
C LEU A 2 -20.16 -7.20 -11.70
N ARG A 3 -19.71 -6.62 -12.82
CA ARG A 3 -18.27 -6.47 -13.06
C ARG A 3 -17.76 -5.56 -11.95
N ASP A 4 -16.76 -6.02 -11.22
CA ASP A 4 -16.06 -5.21 -10.24
C ASP A 4 -15.38 -4.08 -11.03
N GLN A 5 -15.94 -2.88 -10.93
CA GLN A 5 -15.54 -1.75 -11.77
C GLN A 5 -14.44 -0.90 -11.13
N ASN A 6 -13.77 -1.40 -10.09
CA ASN A 6 -12.67 -0.70 -9.45
C ASN A 6 -11.38 -1.53 -9.61
N ALA A 7 -10.41 -1.03 -10.39
CA ALA A 7 -9.13 -1.70 -10.58
C ALA A 7 -8.19 -1.60 -9.36
N ARG A 8 -8.69 -1.03 -8.25
CA ARG A 8 -7.96 -0.88 -6.99
C ARG A 8 -7.89 -2.21 -6.25
N SER A 9 -6.75 -2.47 -5.61
CA SER A 9 -6.58 -3.64 -4.75
C SER A 9 -5.99 -3.24 -3.41
N LEU A 10 -6.64 -3.65 -2.32
CA LEU A 10 -6.12 -3.52 -0.95
C LEU A 10 -5.47 -4.84 -0.53
N MET A 11 -4.25 -4.77 -0.01
CA MET A 11 -3.52 -5.89 0.56
C MET A 11 -3.02 -5.53 1.95
N ILE A 12 -3.05 -6.52 2.84
CA ILE A 12 -2.54 -6.43 4.22
C ILE A 12 -1.62 -7.62 4.40
N GLU A 13 -0.36 -7.35 4.71
CA GLU A 13 0.68 -8.36 4.85
C GLU A 13 1.23 -8.35 6.28
N ILE A 14 1.43 -9.55 6.82
CA ILE A 14 2.09 -9.76 8.11
C ILE A 14 3.49 -10.25 7.81
N LEU A 15 4.48 -9.41 8.10
CA LEU A 15 5.87 -9.64 7.72
C LEU A 15 6.73 -9.72 8.97
N GLU A 16 7.80 -10.51 8.90
CA GLU A 16 8.88 -10.40 9.88
C GLU A 16 9.44 -8.98 9.88
N ARG A 17 9.78 -8.50 11.07
CA ARG A 17 10.43 -7.21 11.29
C ARG A 17 11.66 -7.05 10.39
N LYS A 18 11.62 -6.06 9.50
CA LYS A 18 12.77 -5.74 8.65
C LYS A 18 13.86 -5.04 9.44
N ASP A 19 15.10 -5.45 9.19
CA ASP A 19 16.31 -4.88 9.80
C ASP A 19 16.69 -3.57 9.08
N VAL A 20 15.83 -2.56 9.26
CA VAL A 20 15.96 -1.20 8.73
C VAL A 20 15.48 -0.21 9.80
N ALA A 21 16.02 1.01 9.77
CA ALA A 21 15.60 2.07 10.68
C ALA A 21 14.09 2.36 10.52
N ASP A 22 13.45 2.83 11.59
CA ASP A 22 12.02 3.13 11.63
C ASP A 22 11.61 4.15 10.57
N GLU A 23 12.43 5.18 10.39
CA GLU A 23 12.23 6.26 9.43
C GLU A 23 12.44 5.79 7.98
N GLU A 24 13.22 4.73 7.77
CA GLU A 24 13.55 4.17 6.46
C GLU A 24 12.60 3.05 6.03
N ALA A 25 11.79 2.51 6.95
CA ALA A 25 10.93 1.35 6.71
C ALA A 25 10.00 1.54 5.51
N MET A 26 9.35 2.71 5.38
CA MET A 26 8.47 2.96 4.23
C MET A 26 9.23 3.02 2.90
N GLN A 27 10.44 3.57 2.88
CA GLN A 27 11.27 3.61 1.69
C GLN A 27 11.72 2.20 1.29
N PHE A 28 12.10 1.38 2.27
CA PHE A 28 12.43 -0.02 2.06
C PHE A 28 11.24 -0.76 1.41
N PHE A 29 10.05 -0.71 2.00
CA PHE A 29 8.88 -1.45 1.49
C PHE A 29 8.43 -0.98 0.10
N LEU A 30 8.43 0.33 -0.18
CA LEU A 30 8.08 0.81 -1.52
C LEU A 30 9.11 0.40 -2.58
N SER A 31 10.39 0.32 -2.22
CA SER A 31 11.44 -0.16 -3.12
C SER A 31 11.34 -1.67 -3.37
N ASP A 32 11.05 -2.44 -2.32
CA ASP A 32 10.83 -3.89 -2.41
C ASP A 32 9.61 -4.21 -3.30
N LEU A 33 8.50 -3.47 -3.11
CA LEU A 33 7.32 -3.58 -3.97
C LEU A 33 7.63 -3.21 -5.43
N ALA A 34 8.46 -2.21 -5.67
CA ALA A 34 8.84 -1.82 -7.04
C ALA A 34 9.67 -2.90 -7.72
N ALA A 35 10.61 -3.51 -6.98
CA ALA A 35 11.40 -4.63 -7.46
C ALA A 35 10.52 -5.86 -7.74
N PHE A 36 9.60 -6.19 -6.83
CA PHE A 36 8.68 -7.32 -6.99
C PHE A 36 7.76 -7.14 -8.21
N ASN A 37 7.35 -5.91 -8.49
CA ASN A 37 6.50 -5.59 -9.65
C ASN A 37 7.29 -5.42 -10.95
N ASP A 38 8.62 -5.63 -10.97
CA ASP A 38 9.50 -5.35 -12.11
C ASP A 38 9.26 -3.93 -12.68
N ALA A 39 9.09 -2.95 -11.79
CA ALA A 39 8.81 -1.58 -12.18
C ALA A 39 9.99 -0.98 -12.96
N SER A 40 9.71 -0.43 -14.15
CA SER A 40 10.73 0.23 -14.97
C SER A 40 11.15 1.58 -14.37
N GLU A 41 10.22 2.24 -13.68
CA GLU A 41 10.42 3.48 -12.97
C GLU A 41 9.65 3.42 -11.64
N ALA A 42 10.24 3.95 -10.58
CA ALA A 42 9.60 4.05 -9.27
C ALA A 42 10.03 5.33 -8.54
N SER A 43 9.10 5.98 -7.86
CA SER A 43 9.39 7.17 -7.06
C SER A 43 8.48 7.26 -5.84
N ILE A 44 8.93 7.96 -4.80
CA ILE A 44 8.11 8.29 -3.64
C ILE A 44 7.58 9.71 -3.84
N LEU A 45 6.25 9.85 -3.93
CA LEU A 45 5.60 11.14 -4.11
C LEU A 45 5.47 11.89 -2.78
N ARG A 46 5.21 11.14 -1.70
CA ARG A 46 5.03 11.66 -0.34
C ARG A 46 5.29 10.56 0.67
N SER A 47 5.86 10.92 1.81
CA SER A 47 6.04 10.05 2.97
C SER A 47 5.95 10.86 4.25
N GLY A 48 5.60 10.22 5.35
CA GLY A 48 5.59 10.84 6.66
C GLY A 48 5.18 9.87 7.76
N PRO A 49 5.36 10.26 9.02
CA PRO A 49 4.87 9.51 10.15
C PRO A 49 3.34 9.45 10.14
N LEU A 50 2.78 8.41 10.76
CA LEU A 50 1.37 8.32 11.11
C LEU A 50 1.19 8.78 12.55
N ALA A 51 0.23 9.68 12.78
CA ALA A 51 -0.13 10.09 14.13
C ALA A 51 -0.94 8.96 14.83
N PRO A 52 -0.86 8.82 16.16
CA PRO A 52 -1.62 7.80 16.89
C PRO A 52 -3.13 7.84 16.62
N GLU A 53 -3.71 9.01 16.39
CA GLU A 53 -5.13 9.19 16.10
C GLU A 53 -5.55 8.61 14.74
N GLU A 54 -4.60 8.40 13.83
CA GLU A 54 -4.83 7.79 12.52
C GLU A 54 -4.90 6.26 12.59
N VAL A 55 -4.33 5.66 13.63
CA VAL A 55 -4.29 4.21 13.90
C VAL A 55 -4.61 3.90 15.37
N PRO A 56 -5.78 4.32 15.88
CA PRO A 56 -6.04 4.43 17.32
C PRO A 56 -6.16 3.07 18.04
N HIS A 57 -6.22 1.97 17.31
CA HIS A 57 -6.45 0.63 17.85
C HIS A 57 -5.22 -0.29 17.75
N VAL A 58 -4.09 0.22 17.26
CA VAL A 58 -2.85 -0.55 17.13
C VAL A 58 -1.75 0.14 17.95
N PRO A 59 -1.26 -0.50 19.04
CA PRO A 59 -0.11 -0.01 19.77
C PRO A 59 1.16 -0.29 18.95
N ALA A 60 1.46 0.57 17.98
CA ALA A 60 2.69 0.52 17.20
C ALA A 60 3.75 1.45 17.81
N ALA A 61 5.00 1.00 17.86
CA ALA A 61 6.10 1.84 18.33
C ALA A 61 6.54 2.86 17.28
N CYS A 62 6.41 2.50 16.01
CA CYS A 62 6.56 3.39 14.87
C CYS A 62 5.46 3.09 13.85
N ALA A 63 4.91 4.13 13.24
CA ALA A 63 3.96 4.00 12.15
C ALA A 63 4.24 5.09 11.14
N ALA A 64 4.23 4.73 9.86
CA ALA A 64 4.47 5.66 8.78
C ALA A 64 3.60 5.31 7.58
N LYS A 65 3.32 6.31 6.75
CA LYS A 65 2.61 6.17 5.48
C LYS A 65 3.37 6.83 4.35
N ALA A 66 3.18 6.33 3.15
CA ALA A 66 3.74 6.92 1.95
C ALA A 66 2.83 6.67 0.75
N VAL A 67 3.01 7.49 -0.28
CA VAL A 67 2.47 7.20 -1.62
C VAL A 67 3.64 7.09 -2.57
N GLY A 68 3.82 5.90 -3.11
CA GLY A 68 4.75 5.63 -4.21
C GLY A 68 4.02 5.68 -5.55
N GLU A 69 4.78 5.89 -6.62
CA GLU A 69 4.33 5.73 -7.99
C GLU A 69 5.28 4.78 -8.71
N GLN A 70 4.72 3.85 -9.48
CA GLN A 70 5.45 2.87 -10.26
C GLN A 70 4.94 2.85 -11.70
N ILE A 71 5.86 2.61 -12.63
CA ILE A 71 5.53 2.29 -14.02
C ILE A 71 5.80 0.81 -14.24
N VAL A 72 4.74 0.05 -14.51
CA VAL A 72 4.79 -1.41 -14.64
C VAL A 72 4.25 -1.83 -16.01
N ALA A 73 5.01 -2.67 -16.72
CA ALA A 73 4.56 -3.33 -17.94
C ALA A 73 3.96 -4.70 -17.58
N LYS A 74 2.71 -4.97 -17.98
CA LYS A 74 2.12 -6.30 -17.82
C LYS A 74 2.36 -7.12 -19.09
N PHE A 75 2.84 -8.36 -18.94
CA PHE A 75 2.80 -9.43 -19.96
C PHE A 75 3.27 -9.09 -21.39
N ARG A 76 4.49 -8.56 -21.56
CA ARG A 76 5.13 -8.35 -22.89
C ARG A 76 4.37 -7.42 -23.84
N GLU A 77 3.53 -6.53 -23.32
CA GLU A 77 2.99 -5.42 -24.10
C GLU A 77 3.84 -4.15 -23.84
N ASP A 78 3.99 -3.28 -24.85
CA ASP A 78 4.61 -1.95 -24.72
C ASP A 78 3.78 -0.97 -23.86
N ARG A 79 2.78 -1.49 -23.12
CA ARG A 79 1.78 -0.73 -22.38
C ARG A 79 2.26 -0.50 -20.95
N ARG A 80 2.77 0.72 -20.72
CA ARG A 80 3.23 1.19 -19.42
C ARG A 80 2.03 1.62 -18.58
N ASN A 81 1.66 0.82 -17.58
CA ASN A 81 0.64 1.22 -16.61
C ASN A 81 1.27 2.01 -15.48
N ARG A 82 0.70 3.19 -15.18
CA ARG A 82 1.10 3.99 -14.02
C ARG A 82 0.21 3.63 -12.84
N VAL A 83 0.82 3.15 -11.77
CA VAL A 83 0.13 2.74 -10.55
C VAL A 83 0.66 3.56 -9.39
N GLN A 84 -0.23 4.17 -8.63
CA GLN A 84 0.11 4.74 -7.33
C GLN A 84 -0.16 3.70 -6.25
N ILE A 85 0.76 3.58 -5.30
CA ILE A 85 0.65 2.68 -4.17
C ILE A 85 0.55 3.53 -2.92
N HIS A 86 -0.63 3.53 -2.31
CA HIS A 86 -0.87 4.16 -1.03
C HIS A 86 -0.56 3.12 0.05
N ALA A 87 0.49 3.34 0.83
CA ALA A 87 1.00 2.34 1.76
C ALA A 87 1.14 2.89 3.18
N ALA A 88 1.00 2.01 4.15
CA ALA A 88 1.30 2.27 5.55
C ALA A 88 2.01 1.05 6.16
N VAL A 89 2.99 1.31 7.01
CA VAL A 89 3.65 0.29 7.83
C VAL A 89 3.33 0.56 9.30
N LEU A 90 2.89 -0.47 10.01
CA LEU A 90 2.71 -0.47 11.46
C LEU A 90 3.74 -1.43 12.07
N ARG A 91 4.67 -0.86 12.85
CA ARG A 91 5.83 -1.56 13.40
C ARG A 91 5.53 -2.05 14.82
N LEU A 92 5.49 -3.38 15.01
CA LEU A 92 5.11 -4.06 16.27
C LEU A 92 6.33 -4.73 16.92
N PRO A 93 7.18 -3.99 17.66
CA PRO A 93 8.42 -4.55 18.21
C PRO A 93 8.20 -5.67 19.24
N GLN A 94 7.08 -5.66 19.96
CA GLN A 94 6.75 -6.66 20.98
C GLN A 94 6.60 -8.08 20.41
N VAL A 95 6.33 -8.20 19.11
CA VAL A 95 6.14 -9.46 18.39
C VAL A 95 6.98 -9.51 17.11
N SER A 96 8.03 -8.68 17.02
CA SER A 96 8.97 -8.64 15.89
C SER A 96 8.29 -8.68 14.51
N THR A 97 7.22 -7.90 14.34
CA THR A 97 6.39 -7.90 13.13
C THR A 97 6.29 -6.51 12.52
N ASP A 98 6.31 -6.44 11.19
CA ASP A 98 5.87 -5.27 10.43
C ASP A 98 4.54 -5.63 9.73
N LEU A 99 3.48 -4.84 9.97
CA LEU A 99 2.23 -4.93 9.21
C LEU A 99 2.29 -3.93 8.06
N LEU A 100 2.31 -4.43 6.83
CA LEU A 100 2.30 -3.61 5.62
C LEU A 100 0.90 -3.59 5.02
N ILE A 101 0.32 -2.41 4.87
CA ILE A 101 -0.99 -2.19 4.27
C ILE A 101 -0.77 -1.41 2.99
N THR A 102 -1.18 -1.97 1.85
CA THR A 102 -0.99 -1.36 0.52
C THR A 102 -2.31 -1.27 -0.22
N LEU A 103 -2.58 -0.12 -0.80
CA LEU A 103 -3.71 0.11 -1.70
C LEU A 103 -3.15 0.54 -3.06
N ASN A 104 -3.22 -0.35 -4.04
CA ASN A 104 -2.85 -0.06 -5.42
C ASN A 104 -3.98 0.73 -6.08
N ASP A 105 -3.64 1.87 -6.68
CA ASP A 105 -4.54 2.75 -7.41
C ASP A 105 -3.98 3.00 -8.82
N PRO A 106 -4.49 2.31 -9.85
CA PRO A 106 -4.10 2.57 -11.23
C PRO A 106 -4.50 3.98 -11.67
N VAL A 107 -3.52 4.83 -12.02
CA VAL A 107 -3.74 6.27 -12.32
C VAL A 107 -3.85 6.55 -13.82
N SER A 108 -3.16 5.76 -14.65
CA SER A 108 -3.37 5.76 -16.09
C SER A 108 -3.46 4.33 -16.59
N ILE A 109 -4.65 4.00 -17.04
CA ILE A 109 -4.99 2.74 -17.70
C ILE A 109 -5.06 3.10 -19.19
N ASP A 110 -4.28 2.41 -20.04
CA ASP A 110 -4.37 2.60 -21.48
C ASP A 110 -5.84 2.45 -21.95
N PRO A 111 -6.36 3.29 -22.88
CA PRO A 111 -7.75 3.21 -23.33
C PRO A 111 -8.17 1.84 -23.90
N GLU A 112 -7.21 1.01 -24.30
CA GLU A 112 -7.44 -0.36 -24.80
C GLU A 112 -7.18 -1.45 -23.74
N SER A 113 -6.82 -1.08 -22.51
CA SER A 113 -6.66 -2.00 -21.39
C SER A 113 -8.03 -2.43 -20.82
N SER A 114 -8.09 -3.65 -20.25
CA SER A 114 -9.32 -4.27 -19.73
C SER A 114 -10.06 -3.46 -18.65
N SER A 115 -9.45 -2.38 -18.17
CA SER A 115 -9.93 -1.52 -17.10
C SER A 115 -10.29 -0.10 -17.58
N ALA A 116 -10.29 0.16 -18.90
CA ALA A 116 -10.52 1.50 -19.48
C ALA A 116 -11.93 2.08 -19.23
N ASP A 117 -12.94 1.22 -18.99
CA ASP A 117 -14.32 1.63 -18.71
C ASP A 117 -14.64 1.75 -17.20
N ALA A 118 -13.63 1.70 -16.32
CA ALA A 118 -13.84 1.83 -14.88
C ALA A 118 -14.35 3.25 -14.52
N PRO A 119 -15.48 3.39 -13.80
CA PRO A 119 -15.96 4.68 -13.31
C PRO A 119 -14.90 5.31 -12.40
N VAL A 120 -14.75 6.63 -12.52
CA VAL A 120 -13.91 7.43 -11.62
C VAL A 120 -14.37 7.18 -10.17
N PRO A 121 -13.50 6.66 -9.29
CA PRO A 121 -13.89 6.37 -7.92
C PRO A 121 -14.32 7.65 -7.20
N VAL A 122 -15.50 7.63 -6.59
CA VAL A 122 -16.06 8.77 -5.83
C VAL A 122 -15.20 9.10 -4.60
N GLU A 123 -14.54 8.10 -4.04
CA GLU A 123 -13.69 8.21 -2.86
C GLU A 123 -12.21 8.13 -3.24
N SER A 124 -11.37 9.01 -2.69
CA SER A 124 -9.94 8.99 -2.96
C SER A 124 -9.26 7.78 -2.30
N ALA A 125 -8.20 7.24 -2.91
CA ALA A 125 -7.43 6.15 -2.32
C ALA A 125 -6.87 6.51 -0.92
N GLU A 126 -6.57 7.79 -0.69
CA GLU A 126 -6.18 8.29 0.64
C GLU A 126 -7.30 8.16 1.68
N ALA A 127 -8.53 8.51 1.33
CA ALA A 127 -9.67 8.39 2.23
C ALA A 127 -9.95 6.92 2.57
N ILE A 128 -9.84 6.02 1.58
CA ILE A 128 -9.96 4.57 1.78
C ILE A 128 -8.88 4.07 2.73
N LEU A 129 -7.60 4.38 2.49
CA LEU A 129 -6.50 3.96 3.36
C LEU A 129 -6.69 4.52 4.78
N ALA A 130 -7.10 5.78 4.92
CA ALA A 130 -7.37 6.38 6.22
C ALA A 130 -8.51 5.67 6.96
N ALA A 131 -9.59 5.28 6.28
CA ALA A 131 -10.69 4.53 6.88
C ALA A 131 -10.25 3.13 7.33
N VAL A 132 -9.41 2.45 6.54
CA VAL A 132 -8.80 1.17 6.91
C VAL A 132 -7.95 1.33 8.17
N LEU A 133 -7.01 2.27 8.17
CA LEU A 133 -6.10 2.52 9.30
C LEU A 133 -6.87 2.86 10.59
N ARG A 134 -7.88 3.73 10.51
CA ARG A 134 -8.68 4.13 11.68
C ARG A 134 -9.50 3.00 12.28
N SER A 135 -9.86 1.99 11.48
CA SER A 135 -10.66 0.83 11.93
C SER A 135 -9.84 -0.43 12.18
N PHE A 136 -8.56 -0.44 11.79
CA PHE A 136 -7.68 -1.59 11.88
C PHE A 136 -7.42 -1.96 13.35
N ARG A 137 -7.72 -3.22 13.70
CA ARG A 137 -7.52 -3.73 15.06
C ARG A 137 -6.96 -5.14 15.02
N ILE A 138 -6.03 -5.43 15.92
CA ILE A 138 -5.56 -6.79 16.17
C ILE A 138 -6.52 -7.40 17.19
N ALA A 139 -7.37 -8.33 16.72
CA ALA A 139 -8.38 -8.96 17.57
C ALA A 139 -7.80 -10.04 18.49
N ASP A 140 -6.75 -10.73 18.04
CA ASP A 140 -6.07 -11.79 18.77
C ASP A 140 -4.57 -11.68 18.53
N TRP A 141 -3.81 -11.49 19.61
CA TRP A 141 -2.35 -11.41 19.58
C TRP A 141 -1.67 -12.79 19.53
N GLY A 142 -2.40 -13.87 19.81
CA GLY A 142 -1.91 -15.25 19.63
C GLY A 142 -1.60 -15.59 18.17
N LEU A 143 -2.01 -14.74 17.22
CA LEU A 143 -1.65 -14.84 15.81
C LEU A 143 -0.13 -14.81 15.57
N PHE A 144 0.63 -14.14 16.44
CA PHE A 144 2.07 -13.92 16.26
C PHE A 144 2.95 -14.99 16.92
N GLY A 145 2.37 -16.00 17.57
CA GLY A 145 3.09 -17.08 18.26
C GLY A 145 2.78 -17.19 19.74
#